data_AF-A0A2L2N4Y0-F1
#
_entry.id   AF-A0A2L2N4Y0-F1
#
_cell.length_a   1.000
_cell.length_b   1.000
_cell.length_c   1.000
_cell.angle_alpha   90.00
_cell.angle_beta   90.00
_cell.angle_gamma   90.00
#
_symmetry.space_group_name_H-M   'P 1'
#
loop_
_entity.id
_entity.type
_entity.pdbx_description
1 polymer ?
#
loop_
_entity_poly.entity_id
_entity_poly.type
_entity_poly.pdbx_seq_one_letter_code
_entity_poly.pdbx_strand_id
1 'polypeptide(L)'
;MSRIKRWINMNNEEFNPDGNLKSEARQEMLSKGEDPGAIDSYARRAKEEYDEWKHLDETDPEPWPIYTAYDFFTEQEKKEFNPDGSLRPEYVEYAQKIGISESALEQLEWRKKMEVDNYNKVSADHVEQGINFGAWLMRGRVEDSRTYVQRRQQMEQDLRNFEDADSLPFDKDTSY
;
A
#
# COMPACT_ATOMS: atom_id res chain seq x y z
N MET A 1 -4.14 -6.39 12.34
CA MET A 1 -4.19 -7.57 11.45
C MET A 1 -3.90 -7.16 10.01
N SER A 2 -2.74 -6.54 9.79
CA SER A 2 -2.32 -6.14 8.45
C SER A 2 -1.38 -7.17 7.84
N ARG A 3 -0.54 -7.80 8.66
CA ARG A 3 0.45 -8.80 8.22
C ARG A 3 -0.22 -10.08 7.74
N ILE A 4 -1.12 -10.64 8.55
CA ILE A 4 -1.90 -11.83 8.15
C ILE A 4 -2.70 -11.53 6.89
N LYS A 5 -3.31 -10.34 6.81
CA LYS A 5 -4.14 -9.96 5.67
C LYS A 5 -3.33 -9.91 4.37
N ARG A 6 -2.12 -9.33 4.40
CA ARG A 6 -1.18 -9.38 3.26
C ARG A 6 -0.78 -10.80 2.90
N TRP A 7 -0.40 -11.61 3.91
CA TRP A 7 0.00 -13.00 3.70
C TRP A 7 -1.12 -13.81 3.04
N ILE A 8 -2.36 -13.69 3.53
CA ILE A 8 -3.51 -14.39 2.96
C ILE A 8 -3.71 -13.96 1.51
N ASN A 9 -3.72 -12.65 1.23
CA ASN A 9 -3.95 -12.17 -0.14
C ASN A 9 -2.88 -12.63 -1.12
N MET A 10 -1.62 -12.72 -0.69
CA MET A 10 -0.52 -13.21 -1.51
C MET A 10 -0.59 -14.73 -1.75
N ASN A 11 -0.99 -15.49 -0.73
CA ASN A 11 -0.97 -16.96 -0.75
C ASN A 11 -2.36 -17.58 -1.01
N ASN A 12 -3.36 -16.77 -1.36
CA ASN A 12 -4.76 -17.20 -1.42
C ASN A 12 -5.04 -18.26 -2.48
N GLU A 13 -4.17 -18.45 -3.46
CA GLU A 13 -4.31 -19.49 -4.49
C GLU A 13 -4.06 -20.86 -3.87
N GLU A 14 -2.97 -21.00 -3.13
CA GLU A 14 -2.48 -22.27 -2.58
C GLU A 14 -2.98 -22.56 -1.16
N PHE A 15 -3.22 -21.53 -0.35
CA PHE A 15 -3.50 -21.66 1.08
C PHE A 15 -4.89 -21.17 1.47
N ASN A 16 -5.44 -21.82 2.49
CA ASN A 16 -6.67 -21.40 3.14
C ASN A 16 -6.42 -20.19 4.05
N PRO A 17 -7.48 -19.44 4.42
CA PRO A 17 -7.35 -18.29 5.34
C PRO A 17 -6.80 -18.64 6.74
N ASP A 18 -6.76 -19.92 7.11
CA ASP A 18 -6.19 -20.43 8.37
C ASP A 18 -4.69 -20.80 8.26
N GLY A 19 -4.09 -20.59 7.08
CA GLY A 19 -2.68 -20.87 6.79
C GLY A 19 -2.40 -22.32 6.36
N ASN A 20 -3.42 -23.17 6.22
CA ASN A 20 -3.24 -24.56 5.78
C ASN A 20 -3.25 -24.67 4.26
N LEU A 21 -2.37 -25.50 3.69
CA LEU A 21 -2.34 -25.80 2.26
C LEU A 21 -3.67 -26.42 1.81
N LYS A 22 -4.22 -25.93 0.68
CA LYS A 22 -5.43 -26.47 0.09
C LYS A 22 -5.22 -27.86 -0.47
N SER A 23 -6.27 -28.69 -0.42
CA SER A 23 -6.27 -30.02 -1.02
C SER A 23 -6.00 -29.99 -2.52
N GLU A 24 -6.56 -29.01 -3.22
CA GLU A 24 -6.45 -28.83 -4.67
C GLU A 24 -5.01 -28.47 -5.06
N ALA A 25 -4.40 -27.50 -4.36
CA ALA A 25 -3.01 -27.11 -4.57
C ALA A 25 -2.05 -28.27 -4.33
N ARG A 26 -2.29 -29.06 -3.27
CA ARG A 26 -1.52 -30.28 -2.99
C ARG A 26 -1.64 -31.30 -4.12
N GLN A 27 -2.83 -31.52 -4.67
CA GLN A 27 -3.03 -32.44 -5.80
C GLN A 27 -2.33 -31.95 -7.06
N GLU A 28 -2.36 -30.64 -7.33
CA GLU A 28 -1.66 -30.03 -8.45
C GLU A 28 -0.14 -30.22 -8.35
N MET A 29 0.47 -29.96 -7.18
CA MET A 29 1.90 -30.17 -6.93
C MET A 29 2.31 -31.64 -7.16
N LEU A 30 1.51 -32.59 -6.63
CA LEU A 30 1.73 -34.02 -6.89
C LEU A 30 1.64 -34.37 -8.39
N SER A 31 0.70 -33.75 -9.13
CA SER A 31 0.55 -33.99 -10.56
C SER A 31 1.74 -33.47 -11.38
N LYS A 32 2.44 -32.43 -10.89
CA LYS A 32 3.67 -31.88 -11.45
C LYS A 32 4.90 -32.73 -11.11
N GLY A 33 4.74 -33.79 -10.32
CA GLY A 33 5.81 -34.71 -9.95
C GLY A 33 6.59 -34.30 -8.70
N GLU A 34 6.06 -33.37 -7.89
CA GLU A 34 6.70 -33.01 -6.63
C GLU A 34 6.64 -34.15 -5.60
N ASP A 35 7.71 -34.27 -4.81
CA ASP A 35 7.80 -35.26 -3.76
C ASP A 35 6.81 -34.95 -2.62
N PRO A 36 6.01 -35.92 -2.15
CA PRO A 36 5.06 -35.70 -1.06
C PRO A 36 5.68 -35.12 0.22
N GLY A 37 6.90 -35.56 0.57
CA GLY A 37 7.61 -35.05 1.74
C GLY A 37 8.10 -33.61 1.56
N ALA A 38 8.45 -33.22 0.32
CA ALA A 38 8.76 -31.84 0.00
C ALA A 38 7.53 -30.92 0.14
N ILE A 39 6.37 -31.36 -0.36
CA ILE A 39 5.10 -30.62 -0.23
C ILE A 39 4.70 -30.45 1.24
N ASP A 40 4.78 -31.52 2.04
CA ASP A 40 4.44 -31.46 3.45
C ASP A 40 5.42 -30.55 4.24
N SER A 41 6.70 -30.56 3.87
CA SER A 41 7.72 -29.66 4.43
C SER A 41 7.45 -28.18 4.07
N TYR A 42 7.08 -27.91 2.82
CA TYR A 42 6.68 -26.58 2.35
C TYR A 42 5.45 -26.07 3.11
N ALA A 43 4.38 -26.86 3.15
CA ALA A 43 3.14 -26.50 3.83
C ALA A 43 3.38 -26.20 5.32
N ARG A 44 4.23 -27.00 5.99
CA ARG A 44 4.59 -26.77 7.38
C ARG A 44 5.32 -25.44 7.59
N ARG A 45 6.32 -25.13 6.75
CA ARG A 45 7.05 -23.85 6.84
C ARG A 45 6.14 -22.65 6.63
N ALA A 46 5.29 -22.70 5.61
CA ALA A 46 4.34 -21.64 5.32
C ALA A 46 3.35 -21.45 6.48
N LYS A 47 2.93 -22.54 7.13
CA LYS A 47 2.07 -22.51 8.31
C LYS A 47 2.78 -21.92 9.53
N GLU A 48 4.04 -22.29 9.77
CA GLU A 48 4.87 -21.70 10.84
C GLU A 48 5.00 -20.18 10.64
N GLU A 49 5.23 -19.72 9.41
CA GLU A 49 5.28 -18.30 9.06
C GLU A 49 3.93 -17.60 9.30
N TYR A 50 2.81 -18.20 8.85
CA TYR A 50 1.47 -17.68 9.11
C TYR A 50 1.21 -17.49 10.61
N ASP A 51 1.56 -18.50 11.42
CA ASP A 51 1.32 -18.47 12.87
C ASP A 51 2.20 -17.41 13.56
N GLU A 52 3.44 -17.21 13.10
CA GLU A 52 4.30 -16.11 13.55
C GLU A 52 3.71 -14.74 13.21
N TRP A 53 3.29 -14.52 11.96
CA TRP A 53 2.65 -13.27 11.56
C TRP A 53 1.37 -13.01 12.34
N LYS A 54 0.60 -14.05 12.61
CA LYS A 54 -0.60 -13.97 13.44
C LYS A 54 -0.28 -13.57 14.85
N HIS A 55 0.71 -14.21 15.45
CA HIS A 55 1.18 -13.86 16.78
C HIS A 55 1.61 -12.39 16.84
N LEU A 56 2.41 -11.92 15.87
CA LEU A 56 2.84 -10.53 15.80
C LEU A 56 1.67 -9.56 15.62
N ASP A 57 0.67 -9.87 14.78
CA ASP A 57 -0.52 -9.04 14.63
C ASP A 57 -1.35 -8.93 15.93
N GLU A 58 -1.26 -9.92 16.82
CA GLU A 58 -1.95 -9.97 18.12
C GLU A 58 -1.14 -9.31 19.24
N THR A 59 0.19 -9.48 19.27
CA THR A 59 1.07 -9.01 20.36
C THR A 59 1.77 -7.69 20.08
N ASP A 60 2.07 -7.41 18.80
CA ASP A 60 2.79 -6.21 18.34
C ASP A 60 2.18 -5.73 17.01
N PRO A 61 0.94 -5.22 17.05
CA PRO A 61 0.21 -4.83 15.84
C PRO A 61 0.96 -3.74 15.09
N GLU A 62 1.01 -3.85 13.75
CA GLU A 62 1.63 -2.80 12.94
C GLU A 62 0.94 -1.45 13.16
N PRO A 63 1.72 -0.35 13.31
CA PRO A 63 1.17 0.99 13.28
C PRO A 63 0.39 1.22 11.98
N TRP A 64 -0.84 1.72 12.12
CA TRP A 64 -1.72 2.00 11.00
C TRP A 64 -2.11 3.49 10.95
N PRO A 65 -1.17 4.39 10.59
CA PRO A 65 -1.45 5.81 10.50
C PRO A 65 -2.52 6.08 9.43
N ILE A 66 -3.46 6.98 9.74
CA ILE A 66 -4.55 7.35 8.83
C ILE A 66 -4.10 8.57 8.01
N TYR A 67 -4.10 8.42 6.70
CA TYR A 67 -3.84 9.51 5.76
C TYR A 67 -5.02 9.70 4.82
N THR A 68 -5.30 10.95 4.52
CA THR A 68 -6.30 11.43 3.57
C THR A 68 -5.63 11.99 2.33
N ALA A 69 -6.39 12.17 1.24
CA ALA A 69 -5.89 12.85 0.05
C ALA A 69 -5.29 14.24 0.39
N TYR A 70 -5.89 14.94 1.36
CA TYR A 70 -5.49 16.28 1.80
C TYR A 70 -4.08 16.33 2.42
N ASP A 71 -3.63 15.25 3.06
CA ASP A 71 -2.26 15.16 3.59
C ASP A 71 -1.21 15.23 2.47
N PHE A 72 -1.62 14.91 1.23
CA PHE A 72 -0.78 14.96 0.05
C PHE A 72 -0.88 16.26 -0.73
N PHE A 73 -1.80 17.17 -0.36
CA PHE A 73 -1.91 18.45 -1.05
C PHE A 73 -0.67 19.31 -0.81
N THR A 74 -0.27 20.03 -1.85
CA THR A 74 0.73 21.11 -1.73
C THR A 74 0.18 22.26 -0.91
N GLU A 75 1.07 23.09 -0.36
CA GLU A 75 0.65 24.29 0.38
C GLU A 75 -0.14 25.30 -0.48
N GLN A 76 0.05 25.28 -1.80
CA GLN A 76 -0.77 26.06 -2.71
C GLN A 76 -2.17 25.45 -2.83
N GLU A 77 -2.28 24.14 -3.07
CA GLU A 77 -3.58 23.46 -3.16
C GLU A 77 -4.39 23.60 -1.87
N LYS A 78 -3.76 23.60 -0.70
CA LYS A 78 -4.45 23.84 0.58
C LYS A 78 -5.04 25.24 0.72
N LYS A 79 -4.51 26.23 -0.02
CA LYS A 79 -5.10 27.58 -0.09
C LYS A 79 -6.27 27.65 -1.05
N GLU A 80 -6.27 26.81 -2.08
CA GLU A 80 -7.25 26.80 -3.17
C GLU A 80 -8.44 25.87 -2.88
N PHE A 81 -8.20 24.74 -2.23
CA PHE A 81 -9.17 23.65 -2.08
C PHE A 81 -9.42 23.24 -0.63
N ASN A 82 -10.63 22.79 -0.37
CA ASN A 82 -11.00 22.05 0.83
C ASN A 82 -10.53 20.59 0.74
N PRO A 83 -10.54 19.84 1.85
CA PRO A 83 -10.15 18.42 1.86
C PRO A 83 -10.94 17.51 0.93
N ASP A 84 -12.19 17.85 0.61
CA ASP A 84 -13.06 17.12 -0.32
C ASP A 84 -12.81 17.49 -1.80
N GLY A 85 -11.84 18.36 -2.08
CA GLY A 85 -11.51 18.85 -3.40
C GLY A 85 -12.42 19.97 -3.93
N SER A 86 -13.38 20.45 -3.14
CA SER A 86 -14.15 21.67 -3.48
C SER A 86 -13.29 22.92 -3.40
N LEU A 87 -13.59 23.94 -4.20
CA LEU A 87 -12.89 25.21 -4.13
C LEU A 87 -13.23 25.98 -2.85
N ARG A 88 -12.22 26.61 -2.25
CA ARG A 88 -12.43 27.51 -1.10
C ARG A 88 -13.08 28.82 -1.58
N PRO A 89 -14.11 29.34 -0.90
CA PRO A 89 -14.75 30.59 -1.30
C PRO A 89 -13.78 31.75 -1.47
N GLU A 90 -12.76 31.84 -0.61
CA GLU A 90 -11.75 32.90 -0.68
C GLU A 90 -10.91 32.84 -1.96
N TYR A 91 -10.65 31.63 -2.47
CA TYR A 91 -9.96 31.44 -3.74
C TYR A 91 -10.87 31.76 -4.93
N VAL A 92 -12.15 31.38 -4.88
CA VAL A 92 -13.13 31.72 -5.92
C VAL A 92 -13.22 33.25 -6.10
N GLU A 93 -13.34 33.99 -5.00
CA GLU A 93 -13.37 35.46 -5.04
C GLU A 93 -12.08 36.06 -5.62
N TYR A 94 -10.93 35.51 -5.23
CA TYR A 94 -9.63 35.94 -5.76
C TYR A 94 -9.52 35.66 -7.27
N ALA A 95 -9.88 34.46 -7.70
CA ALA A 95 -9.78 34.01 -9.07
C ALA A 95 -10.68 34.84 -10.01
N GLN A 96 -11.89 35.16 -9.56
CA GLN A 96 -12.79 36.06 -10.30
C GLN A 96 -12.21 37.48 -10.45
N LYS A 97 -11.55 38.02 -9.41
CA LYS A 97 -10.89 39.34 -9.47
C LYS A 97 -9.76 39.40 -10.48
N ILE A 98 -9.04 38.31 -10.69
CA ILE A 98 -7.95 38.21 -11.67
C ILE A 98 -8.44 37.74 -13.05
N GLY A 99 -9.75 37.59 -13.24
CA GLY A 99 -10.37 37.32 -14.54
C GLY A 99 -10.43 35.84 -14.94
N ILE A 100 -10.31 34.90 -13.99
CA ILE A 100 -10.56 33.47 -14.26
C ILE A 100 -12.07 33.26 -14.44
N SER A 101 -12.47 32.57 -15.51
CA SER A 101 -13.87 32.30 -15.79
C SER A 101 -14.47 31.27 -14.84
N GLU A 102 -15.77 31.37 -14.59
CA GLU A 102 -16.53 30.41 -13.79
C GLU A 102 -16.38 28.97 -14.32
N SER A 103 -16.47 28.80 -15.64
CA SER A 103 -16.25 27.50 -16.29
C SER A 103 -14.85 26.91 -16.06
N ALA A 104 -13.82 27.75 -15.93
CA ALA A 104 -12.47 27.28 -15.62
C ALA A 104 -12.35 26.86 -14.15
N LEU A 105 -13.05 27.56 -13.24
CA LEU A 105 -13.14 27.19 -11.83
C LEU A 105 -13.90 25.88 -11.63
N GLU A 106 -15.02 25.68 -12.33
CA GLU A 106 -15.79 24.43 -12.31
C GLU A 106 -14.93 23.24 -12.78
N GLN A 107 -14.18 23.40 -13.88
CA GLN A 107 -13.29 22.35 -14.38
C GLN A 107 -12.16 22.04 -13.38
N LEU A 108 -11.60 23.07 -12.76
CA LEU A 108 -10.53 22.94 -11.78
C LEU A 108 -11.01 22.23 -10.51
N GLU A 109 -12.20 22.58 -10.01
CA GLU A 109 -12.86 21.88 -8.91
C GLU A 109 -13.16 20.42 -9.26
N TRP A 110 -13.78 20.18 -10.41
CA TRP A 110 -14.14 18.83 -10.86
C TRP A 110 -12.91 17.91 -10.92
N ARG A 111 -11.80 18.41 -11.50
CA ARG A 111 -10.55 17.64 -11.56
C ARG A 111 -10.01 17.32 -10.18
N LYS A 112 -10.05 18.26 -9.24
CA LYS A 112 -9.53 18.01 -7.88
C LYS A 112 -10.42 17.05 -7.10
N LYS A 113 -11.75 17.14 -7.23
CA LYS A 113 -12.68 16.14 -6.68
C LYS A 113 -12.39 14.74 -7.21
N MET A 114 -12.17 14.60 -8.52
CA MET A 114 -11.78 13.33 -9.13
C MET A 114 -10.47 12.77 -8.57
N GLU A 115 -9.50 13.63 -8.25
CA GLU A 115 -8.23 13.22 -7.62
C GLU A 115 -8.44 12.70 -6.19
N VAL A 116 -9.26 13.39 -5.39
CA VAL A 116 -9.63 12.96 -4.02
C VAL A 116 -10.37 11.63 -4.08
N ASP A 117 -11.35 11.49 -4.97
CA ASP A 117 -12.12 10.26 -5.14
C ASP A 117 -11.22 9.10 -5.59
N ASN A 118 -10.29 9.36 -6.52
CA ASN A 118 -9.33 8.36 -6.96
C ASN A 118 -8.41 7.90 -5.82
N TYR A 119 -7.88 8.83 -5.03
CA TYR A 119 -7.10 8.48 -3.83
C TYR A 119 -7.90 7.59 -2.88
N ASN A 120 -9.14 7.97 -2.58
CA ASN A 120 -9.99 7.23 -1.65
C ASN A 120 -10.27 5.81 -2.14
N LYS A 121 -10.54 5.66 -3.44
CA LYS A 121 -10.75 4.35 -4.07
C LYS A 121 -9.50 3.48 -3.98
N VAL A 122 -8.35 3.98 -4.43
CA VAL A 122 -7.09 3.23 -4.40
C VAL A 122 -6.70 2.86 -2.97
N SER A 123 -6.88 3.78 -2.02
CA SER A 123 -6.63 3.54 -0.60
C SER A 123 -7.51 2.40 -0.07
N ALA A 124 -8.80 2.39 -0.39
CA ALA A 124 -9.71 1.32 0.00
C ALA A 124 -9.27 -0.04 -0.57
N ASP A 125 -8.94 -0.10 -1.86
CA ASP A 125 -8.47 -1.32 -2.53
C ASP A 125 -7.19 -1.88 -1.86
N HIS A 126 -6.28 -1.02 -1.41
CA HIS A 126 -5.07 -1.44 -0.69
C HIS A 126 -5.35 -1.88 0.75
N VAL A 127 -6.32 -1.26 1.42
CA VAL A 127 -6.77 -1.69 2.77
C VAL A 127 -7.34 -3.11 2.71
N GLU A 128 -8.05 -3.47 1.65
CA GLU A 128 -8.50 -4.85 1.38
C GLU A 128 -7.34 -5.83 1.19
N GLN A 129 -6.18 -5.33 0.76
CA GLN A 129 -4.96 -6.11 0.63
C GLN A 129 -4.15 -6.19 1.94
N GLY A 130 -4.47 -5.40 2.96
CA GLY A 130 -3.67 -5.27 4.18
C GLY A 130 -2.48 -4.31 4.01
N ILE A 131 -2.54 -3.43 3.00
CA ILE A 131 -1.54 -2.41 2.70
C ILE A 131 -2.07 -1.03 3.09
N ASN A 132 -1.23 -0.21 3.74
CA ASN A 132 -1.56 1.18 4.05
C ASN A 132 -1.02 2.08 2.92
N PHE A 133 -1.86 2.37 1.93
CA PHE A 133 -1.49 3.15 0.74
C PHE A 133 -1.00 4.56 1.08
N GLY A 134 -1.64 5.24 2.03
CA GLY A 134 -1.19 6.56 2.46
C GLY A 134 0.17 6.53 3.13
N ALA A 135 0.43 5.52 3.97
CA ALA A 135 1.76 5.33 4.55
C ALA A 135 2.81 5.04 3.47
N TRP A 136 2.47 4.26 2.45
CA TRP A 136 3.33 4.00 1.30
C TRP A 136 3.67 5.30 0.53
N LEU A 137 2.67 6.13 0.20
CA LEU A 137 2.91 7.43 -0.46
C LEU A 137 3.76 8.38 0.40
N MET A 138 3.52 8.43 1.71
CA MET A 138 4.33 9.26 2.61
C MET A 138 5.76 8.77 2.72
N ARG A 139 5.99 7.44 2.70
CA ARG A 139 7.35 6.89 2.64
C ARG A 139 8.06 7.33 1.38
N GLY A 140 7.44 7.23 0.20
CA GLY A 140 8.04 7.70 -1.06
C GLY A 140 8.48 9.16 -1.00
N ARG A 141 7.65 10.05 -0.45
CA ARG A 141 8.01 11.47 -0.24
C ARG A 141 9.21 11.66 0.69
N VAL A 142 9.29 10.85 1.75
CA VAL A 142 10.41 10.92 2.69
C VAL A 142 11.65 10.27 2.09
N GLU A 143 11.53 9.20 1.31
CA GLU A 143 12.63 8.51 0.64
C GLU A 143 13.34 9.38 -0.38
N ASP A 144 12.60 10.18 -1.15
CA ASP A 144 13.16 11.22 -2.02
C ASP A 144 14.05 12.22 -1.25
N SER A 145 13.85 12.34 0.06
CA SER A 145 14.63 13.22 0.96
C SER A 145 15.70 12.49 1.79
N ARG A 146 15.84 11.16 1.70
CA ARG A 146 16.68 10.33 2.59
C ARG A 146 18.08 10.02 2.02
N THR A 147 19.01 9.74 2.94
CA THR A 147 20.35 9.22 2.62
C THR A 147 20.34 7.70 2.38
N TYR A 148 21.35 7.15 1.68
CA TYR A 148 21.42 5.73 1.27
C TYR A 148 21.18 4.71 2.41
N VAL A 149 21.72 4.95 3.61
CA VAL A 149 21.57 4.04 4.77
C VAL A 149 20.11 3.94 5.25
N GLN A 150 19.36 5.05 5.19
CA GLN A 150 17.94 5.08 5.58
C GLN A 150 17.04 4.40 4.54
N ARG A 151 17.47 4.34 3.28
CA ARG A 151 16.75 3.62 2.22
C ARG A 151 16.92 2.09 2.34
N ARG A 152 18.07 1.61 2.81
CA ARG A 152 18.30 0.18 3.13
C ARG A 152 17.41 -0.37 4.26
N GLN A 153 17.19 0.40 5.34
CA GLN A 153 16.30 -0.02 6.44
C GLN A 153 14.83 -0.10 6.01
N GLN A 154 14.44 0.74 5.06
CA GLN A 154 13.08 0.81 4.53
C GLN A 154 12.80 -0.35 3.55
N MET A 155 13.78 -0.73 2.75
CA MET A 155 13.72 -1.91 1.88
C MET A 155 13.40 -3.21 2.64
N GLU A 156 13.84 -3.36 3.90
CA GLU A 156 13.43 -4.50 4.74
C GLU A 156 11.95 -4.47 5.13
N GLN A 157 11.32 -3.29 5.16
CA GLN A 157 9.89 -3.12 5.36
C GLN A 157 9.12 -3.37 4.07
N ASP A 158 9.67 -2.98 2.92
CA ASP A 158 9.02 -3.14 1.61
C ASP A 158 9.10 -4.61 1.13
N LEU A 159 10.21 -5.29 1.41
CA LEU A 159 10.32 -6.75 1.32
C LEU A 159 9.32 -7.46 2.25
N ARG A 160 9.08 -6.92 3.46
CA ARG A 160 8.02 -7.40 4.37
C ARG A 160 6.61 -7.08 3.88
N ASN A 161 6.47 -6.10 2.99
CA ASN A 161 5.23 -5.81 2.27
C ASN A 161 5.12 -6.62 0.97
N PHE A 162 6.10 -7.47 0.67
CA PHE A 162 6.18 -8.29 -0.53
C PHE A 162 6.12 -7.47 -1.84
N GLU A 163 6.73 -6.28 -1.82
CA GLU A 163 6.95 -5.52 -3.05
C GLU A 163 7.97 -6.23 -3.95
N ASP A 164 7.77 -6.13 -5.27
CA ASP A 164 8.60 -6.81 -6.26
C ASP A 164 10.06 -6.32 -6.14
N ALA A 165 11.02 -7.24 -6.15
CA ALA A 165 12.43 -6.90 -5.93
C ALA A 165 12.96 -5.92 -6.99
N ASP A 166 12.40 -5.98 -8.20
CA ASP A 166 12.72 -5.11 -9.33
C ASP A 166 12.12 -3.70 -9.20
N SER A 167 11.18 -3.49 -8.26
CA SER A 167 10.63 -2.19 -7.91
C SER A 167 11.45 -1.44 -6.85
N LEU A 168 12.43 -2.11 -6.24
CA LEU A 168 13.29 -1.52 -5.23
C LEU A 168 14.29 -0.56 -5.90
N PRO A 169 14.57 0.60 -5.28
CA PRO A 169 15.40 1.63 -5.91
C PRO A 169 16.88 1.24 -6.11
N PHE A 170 17.35 0.16 -5.47
CA PHE A 170 18.69 -0.44 -5.65
C PHE A 170 18.72 -1.89 -5.15
N ASP A 171 19.63 -2.70 -5.70
CA ASP A 171 19.84 -4.10 -5.32
C ASP A 171 20.37 -4.23 -3.89
N LYS A 172 19.78 -5.14 -3.09
CA LYS A 172 20.11 -5.36 -1.67
C LYS A 172 21.58 -5.77 -1.47
N ASP A 173 22.15 -6.41 -2.49
CA ASP A 173 23.48 -7.02 -2.50
C ASP A 173 24.53 -6.12 -3.16
N THR A 174 24.18 -4.86 -3.49
CA THR A 174 25.18 -3.87 -3.94
C THR A 174 26.21 -3.63 -2.83
N SER A 175 27.36 -4.30 -2.93
CA SER A 175 28.50 -4.14 -2.02
C SER A 175 29.21 -2.81 -2.26
N TYR A 176 29.69 -2.16 -1.19
CA TYR A 176 30.60 -1.01 -1.24
C TYR A 176 31.97 -1.40 -1.80
#